data_AF-A0AAE0Q9Q1-F1
#
_entry.id   AF-A0AAE0Q9Q1-F1
#
_cell.length_a   1.000
_cell.length_b   1.000
_cell.length_c   1.000
_cell.angle_alpha   90.00
_cell.angle_beta   90.00
_cell.angle_gamma   90.00
#
_symmetry.space_group_name_H-M   'P 1'
#
loop_
_entity.id
_entity.type
_entity.pdbx_description
1 polymer ?
#
loop_
_entity_poly.entity_id
_entity_poly.type
_entity_poly.pdbx_seq_one_letter_code
_entity_poly.pdbx_strand_id
1 'polypeptide(L)'
;MSYRGRTLVINKPRRVVSLAQAGMRRSAAEPASEHPGPVGGLLLGRSTLDSTERSPPAEGGRRAGAGQLSSRAAAFRLQFIQRLLTGPRDLVWRAAASGLLRTVKGLGLDRALFLMDTKMLDISGLPMFYCGLFKIWNVFKKQNKGCRTVHWLLEEPLVYGGRLDISGVTVPALSRTLVSSGIVTLRELVNIAGSDLSRAEDLAVCMGLRSRRVVNQLLHRWRSALTSEEHVQLMDYQRTETGPAEGQTLSLAEHGS
;
A
#
# COMPACT_ATOMS: atom_id res chain seq x y z
N MET A 1 5.21 2.97 -10.85
CA MET A 1 5.40 2.08 -9.69
C MET A 1 4.31 1.01 -9.72
N SER A 2 4.62 -0.22 -9.31
CA SER A 2 3.65 -1.32 -9.20
C SER A 2 3.59 -1.84 -7.76
N TYR A 3 2.39 -2.12 -7.25
CA TYR A 3 2.19 -2.70 -5.91
C TYR A 3 1.06 -3.74 -5.98
N ARG A 4 1.34 -4.98 -5.55
CA ARG A 4 0.39 -6.13 -5.59
C ARG A 4 -0.29 -6.31 -6.96
N GLY A 5 0.46 -6.16 -8.05
CA GLY A 5 -0.06 -6.27 -9.42
C GLY A 5 -0.80 -5.04 -9.95
N ARG A 6 -0.95 -3.97 -9.14
CA ARG A 6 -1.59 -2.71 -9.55
C ARG A 6 -0.58 -1.72 -10.09
N THR A 7 -0.88 -1.15 -11.25
CA THR A 7 -0.13 0.00 -11.78
C THR A 7 -0.63 1.29 -11.10
N LEU A 8 0.28 2.01 -10.45
CA LEU A 8 0.00 3.30 -9.86
C LEU A 8 0.25 4.40 -10.90
N VAL A 9 -0.80 5.11 -11.29
CA VAL A 9 -0.76 6.19 -12.29
C VAL A 9 -0.97 7.53 -11.59
N ILE A 10 -0.16 8.53 -11.92
CA ILE A 10 -0.27 9.87 -11.32
C ILE A 10 -1.47 10.57 -11.97
N ASN A 11 -2.47 10.96 -11.17
CA ASN A 11 -3.71 11.53 -11.70
C ASN A 11 -3.71 13.07 -11.73
N LYS A 12 -2.76 13.71 -11.03
CA LYS A 12 -2.62 15.18 -11.02
C LYS A 12 -1.14 15.58 -11.04
N PRO A 13 -0.64 16.28 -12.07
CA PRO A 13 0.67 16.91 -12.01
C PRO A 13 0.57 18.18 -11.16
N ARG A 14 0.43 18.05 -9.83
CA ARG A 14 0.79 19.16 -8.95
C ARG A 14 2.32 19.21 -8.91
N ARG A 15 2.89 20.40 -9.07
CA ARG A 15 4.34 20.72 -9.13
C ARG A 15 5.24 19.95 -8.14
N VAL A 16 4.67 19.49 -7.03
CA VAL A 16 5.31 18.66 -5.99
C VAL A 16 5.86 17.32 -6.51
N VAL A 17 5.18 16.66 -7.47
CA VAL A 17 5.60 15.33 -7.96
C VAL A 17 6.72 15.41 -9.00
N SER A 18 6.70 16.45 -9.85
CA SER A 18 7.77 16.67 -10.84
C SER A 18 9.13 16.92 -10.15
N LEU A 19 9.13 17.71 -9.07
CA LEU A 19 10.35 17.96 -8.27
C LEU A 19 10.77 16.75 -7.43
N ALA A 20 9.82 15.98 -6.88
CA ALA A 20 10.15 14.75 -6.16
C ALA A 20 10.77 13.68 -7.08
N GLN A 21 10.30 13.57 -8.32
CA GLN A 21 10.92 12.70 -9.34
C GLN A 21 12.27 13.23 -9.83
N ALA A 22 12.42 14.55 -10.01
CA ALA A 22 13.72 15.17 -10.35
C ALA A 22 14.75 14.96 -9.23
N GLY A 23 14.35 15.01 -7.96
CA GLY A 23 15.20 14.69 -6.81
C GLY A 23 15.58 13.20 -6.74
N MET A 24 14.63 12.31 -7.03
CA MET A 24 14.88 10.85 -7.11
C MET A 24 15.87 10.50 -8.23
N ARG A 25 15.77 11.16 -9.39
CA ARG A 25 16.70 10.97 -10.51
C ARG A 25 18.10 11.52 -10.22
N ARG A 26 18.22 12.64 -9.49
CA ARG A 26 19.54 13.17 -9.07
C ARG A 26 20.23 12.30 -8.02
N SER A 27 19.48 11.71 -7.09
CA SER A 27 20.04 10.83 -6.05
C SER A 27 20.47 9.46 -6.56
N ALA A 28 20.06 9.07 -7.78
CA ALA A 28 20.45 7.82 -8.43
C ALA A 28 21.63 8.01 -9.42
N ALA A 29 22.12 9.24 -9.60
CA ALA A 29 23.19 9.58 -10.54
C ALA A 29 24.57 9.73 -9.86
N GLU A 30 24.78 9.11 -8.71
CA GLU A 30 26.08 9.08 -8.05
C GLU A 30 26.45 7.62 -7.72
N PRO A 31 27.43 7.05 -8.43
CA PRO A 31 28.33 6.08 -7.86
C PRO A 31 29.71 6.71 -7.65
N ALA A 32 30.28 6.41 -6.47
CA ALA A 32 31.60 6.77 -6.01
C ALA A 32 32.75 6.23 -6.89
N SER A 33 33.84 6.98 -7.03
CA SER A 33 35.19 6.59 -6.54
C SER A 33 36.25 7.67 -6.79
N GLU A 34 36.84 8.14 -5.70
CA GLU A 34 38.29 8.23 -5.43
C GLU A 34 39.29 8.82 -6.47
N HIS A 35 39.76 10.04 -6.13
CA HIS A 35 41.17 10.50 -6.12
C HIS A 35 41.92 10.97 -7.40
N PRO A 36 42.95 11.84 -7.24
CA PRO A 36 43.25 12.95 -8.16
C PRO A 36 44.55 12.77 -9.00
N GLY A 37 44.66 13.52 -10.11
CA GLY A 37 45.92 13.67 -10.86
C GLY A 37 45.74 14.28 -12.26
N PRO A 38 46.75 14.93 -12.86
CA PRO A 38 46.59 16.27 -13.46
C PRO A 38 46.98 16.39 -14.95
N VAL A 39 46.85 17.64 -15.46
CA VAL A 39 47.57 18.29 -16.59
C VAL A 39 46.97 18.24 -18.00
N GLY A 40 46.88 19.45 -18.59
CA GLY A 40 46.95 19.73 -20.04
C GLY A 40 45.60 20.15 -20.64
N GLY A 41 45.28 21.45 -20.74
CA GLY A 41 45.74 22.37 -21.80
C GLY A 41 44.62 22.48 -22.86
N LEU A 42 44.31 23.58 -23.54
CA LEU A 42 44.89 24.90 -23.70
C LEU A 42 43.90 25.73 -24.57
N LEU A 43 43.64 26.98 -24.16
CA LEU A 43 43.31 28.20 -24.93
C LEU A 43 42.25 28.21 -26.06
N LEU A 44 41.28 29.11 -25.87
CA LEU A 44 41.11 30.37 -26.63
C LEU A 44 40.07 31.22 -25.84
N GLY A 45 40.19 32.50 -25.49
CA GLY A 45 41.15 33.56 -25.75
C GLY A 45 40.47 34.89 -25.32
N ARG A 46 41.08 35.59 -24.33
CA ARG A 46 41.21 37.05 -24.11
C ARG A 46 40.02 38.00 -24.41
N SER A 47 39.47 38.66 -23.38
CA SER A 47 39.78 40.03 -22.88
C SER A 47 39.08 41.13 -23.71
N THR A 48 38.33 42.09 -23.16
CA THR A 48 38.67 43.10 -22.14
C THR A 48 37.41 43.89 -21.78
N LEU A 49 37.35 44.39 -20.52
CA LEU A 49 36.86 45.71 -20.06
C LEU A 49 35.51 46.21 -20.60
N ASP A 50 34.60 46.82 -19.87
CA ASP A 50 34.43 47.31 -18.52
C ASP A 50 33.07 48.03 -18.63
N SER A 51 32.16 47.81 -17.70
CA SER A 51 31.02 48.69 -17.36
C SER A 51 29.92 47.89 -16.68
N THR A 52 29.83 48.13 -15.38
CA THR A 52 28.56 48.40 -14.68
C THR A 52 27.47 47.32 -14.80
N GLU A 53 27.39 46.43 -13.81
CA GLU A 53 26.19 46.34 -12.97
C GLU A 53 26.34 45.29 -11.87
N ARG A 54 26.30 45.79 -10.62
CA ARG A 54 25.78 45.15 -9.41
C ARG A 54 25.89 43.63 -9.33
N SER A 55 26.81 43.19 -8.49
CA SER A 55 26.44 42.19 -7.48
C SER A 55 25.23 42.72 -6.70
N PRO A 56 24.07 42.05 -6.67
CA PRO A 56 23.17 42.22 -5.56
C PRO A 56 23.65 41.32 -4.41
N PRO A 57 23.52 41.83 -3.18
CA PRO A 57 24.07 41.22 -1.99
C PRO A 57 23.23 40.01 -1.57
N ALA A 58 23.70 39.34 -0.54
CA ALA A 58 23.00 38.27 0.17
C ALA A 58 21.55 38.66 0.54
N GLU A 59 20.59 38.33 -0.34
CA GLU A 59 19.16 38.15 -0.02
C GLU A 59 18.78 36.67 -0.19
N GLY A 60 19.69 35.79 0.23
CA GLY A 60 19.42 34.38 0.44
C GLY A 60 18.66 34.17 1.74
N GLY A 61 17.35 34.43 1.77
CA GLY A 61 16.59 34.34 3.01
C GLY A 61 15.12 34.01 2.83
N ARG A 62 14.75 32.75 3.10
CA ARG A 62 13.40 32.29 3.48
C ARG A 62 12.34 31.96 2.41
N ARG A 63 12.43 32.36 1.13
CA ARG A 63 11.39 31.96 0.13
C ARG A 63 11.81 30.91 -0.91
N ALA A 64 13.06 30.91 -1.38
CA ALA A 64 13.53 29.88 -2.33
C ALA A 64 13.79 28.51 -1.66
N GLY A 65 14.14 28.49 -0.38
CA GLY A 65 14.36 27.24 0.38
C GLY A 65 13.06 26.46 0.68
N ALA A 66 11.92 27.15 0.83
CA ALA A 66 10.67 26.51 1.25
C ALA A 66 10.08 25.57 0.16
N GLY A 67 10.21 25.95 -1.13
CA GLY A 67 9.81 25.09 -2.25
C GLY A 67 10.68 23.84 -2.39
N GLN A 68 11.98 23.97 -2.11
CA GLN A 68 12.93 22.85 -2.15
C GLN A 68 12.78 21.91 -0.94
N LEU A 69 12.47 22.44 0.23
CA LEU A 69 12.25 21.64 1.45
C LEU A 69 10.93 20.85 1.36
N SER A 70 9.86 21.47 0.89
CA SER A 70 8.57 20.77 0.71
C SER A 70 8.64 19.67 -0.35
N SER A 71 9.37 19.89 -1.44
CA SER A 71 9.62 18.86 -2.46
C SER A 71 10.54 17.74 -1.98
N ARG A 72 11.61 18.06 -1.24
CA ARG A 72 12.48 17.05 -0.59
C ARG A 72 11.72 16.21 0.44
N ALA A 73 10.91 16.85 1.28
CA ALA A 73 10.07 16.14 2.25
C ALA A 73 9.05 15.22 1.56
N ALA A 74 8.47 15.65 0.43
CA ALA A 74 7.57 14.81 -0.35
C ALA A 74 8.29 13.62 -1.00
N ALA A 75 9.49 13.84 -1.55
CA ALA A 75 10.32 12.79 -2.12
C ALA A 75 10.71 11.75 -1.07
N PHE A 76 11.16 12.19 0.10
CA PHE A 76 11.51 11.30 1.21
C PHE A 76 10.33 10.44 1.65
N ARG A 77 9.15 11.03 1.79
CA ARG A 77 7.92 10.30 2.14
C ARG A 77 7.53 9.28 1.07
N LEU A 78 7.72 9.60 -0.21
CA LEU A 78 7.47 8.65 -1.29
C LEU A 78 8.48 7.49 -1.27
N GLN A 79 9.76 7.78 -1.05
CA GLN A 79 10.79 6.75 -0.85
C GLN A 79 10.48 5.88 0.36
N PHE A 80 10.01 6.47 1.46
CA PHE A 80 9.55 5.75 2.64
C PHE A 80 8.40 4.80 2.29
N ILE A 81 7.37 5.28 1.60
CA ILE A 81 6.25 4.44 1.15
C ILE A 81 6.74 3.31 0.23
N GLN A 82 7.64 3.61 -0.71
CA GLN A 82 8.22 2.59 -1.58
C GLN A 82 8.94 1.51 -0.77
N ARG A 83 9.81 1.89 0.17
CA ARG A 83 10.52 0.93 1.02
C ARG A 83 9.57 0.16 1.95
N LEU A 84 8.50 0.80 2.43
CA LEU A 84 7.47 0.17 3.25
C LEU A 84 6.71 -0.90 2.45
N LEU A 85 6.32 -0.60 1.21
CA LEU A 85 5.46 -1.45 0.39
C LEU A 85 6.23 -2.53 -0.39
N THR A 86 7.41 -2.21 -0.93
CA THR A 86 8.16 -3.08 -1.84
C THR A 86 9.59 -3.39 -1.37
N GLY A 87 10.01 -2.89 -0.21
CA GLY A 87 11.38 -3.10 0.27
C GLY A 87 11.61 -4.50 0.87
N PRO A 88 12.88 -4.85 1.17
CA PRO A 88 13.29 -6.14 1.75
C PRO A 88 12.67 -6.35 3.12
N ARG A 89 12.21 -7.56 3.46
CA ARG A 89 11.46 -7.84 4.71
C ARG A 89 12.27 -7.55 5.99
N ASP A 90 13.59 -7.56 5.91
CA ASP A 90 14.53 -7.51 7.05
C ASP A 90 14.70 -6.11 7.69
N LEU A 91 13.96 -5.12 7.19
CA LEU A 91 14.01 -3.77 7.76
C LEU A 91 13.25 -3.71 9.09
N VAL A 92 14.00 -3.62 10.20
CA VAL A 92 13.50 -3.58 11.58
C VAL A 92 12.44 -2.49 11.79
N TRP A 93 12.65 -1.29 11.21
CA TRP A 93 11.69 -0.19 11.33
C TRP A 93 10.34 -0.48 10.68
N ARG A 94 10.26 -1.46 9.77
CA ARG A 94 9.00 -1.79 9.09
C ARG A 94 7.99 -2.40 10.05
N ALA A 95 8.42 -3.23 10.98
CA ALA A 95 7.54 -3.79 11.99
C ALA A 95 6.93 -2.68 12.87
N ALA A 96 7.75 -1.71 13.29
CA ALA A 96 7.29 -0.54 14.03
C ALA A 96 6.32 0.32 13.20
N ALA A 97 6.62 0.56 11.93
CA ALA A 97 5.75 1.31 11.02
C ALA A 97 4.41 0.58 10.79
N SER A 98 4.43 -0.74 10.59
CA SER A 98 3.21 -1.56 10.51
C SER A 98 2.42 -1.50 11.82
N GLY A 99 3.08 -1.58 12.98
CA GLY A 99 2.44 -1.46 14.29
C GLY A 99 1.70 -0.13 14.47
N LEU A 100 2.33 0.98 14.07
CA LEU A 100 1.69 2.30 14.07
C LEU A 100 0.52 2.38 13.08
N LEU A 101 0.65 1.78 11.89
CA LEU A 101 -0.44 1.79 10.91
C LEU A 101 -1.66 0.99 11.40
N ARG A 102 -1.45 -0.10 12.15
CA ARG A 102 -2.54 -0.90 12.74
C ARG A 102 -3.37 -0.14 13.77
N THR A 103 -2.89 0.99 14.30
CA THR A 103 -3.66 1.81 15.24
C THR A 103 -4.77 2.62 14.57
N VAL A 104 -4.88 2.60 13.24
CA VAL A 104 -5.99 3.25 12.52
C VAL A 104 -7.30 2.59 12.93
N LYS A 105 -8.22 3.41 13.46
CA LYS A 105 -9.41 3.02 14.25
C LYS A 105 -10.10 1.74 13.78
N GLY A 106 -9.83 0.64 14.50
CA GLY A 106 -10.56 -0.63 14.36
C GLY A 106 -10.29 -1.41 13.08
N LEU A 107 -9.40 -0.93 12.20
CA LEU A 107 -9.11 -1.64 10.95
C LEU A 107 -8.11 -2.77 11.14
N GLY A 108 -7.15 -2.63 12.06
CA GLY A 108 -6.08 -3.62 12.26
C GLY A 108 -5.19 -3.85 11.02
N LEU A 109 -5.34 -3.02 9.99
CA LEU A 109 -4.61 -3.12 8.73
C LEU A 109 -3.30 -2.33 8.78
N ASP A 110 -2.29 -2.79 8.04
CA ASP A 110 -1.02 -2.09 7.90
C ASP A 110 -0.83 -1.50 6.49
N ARG A 111 -0.33 -2.30 5.54
CA ARG A 111 0.00 -1.88 4.17
C ARG A 111 -1.25 -1.84 3.30
N ALA A 112 -2.27 -2.64 3.63
CA ALA A 112 -3.55 -2.64 2.95
C ALA A 112 -4.27 -1.27 3.03
N LEU A 113 -3.96 -0.43 4.02
CA LEU A 113 -4.47 0.94 4.11
C LEU A 113 -4.15 1.77 2.86
N PHE A 114 -3.02 1.51 2.21
CA PHE A 114 -2.65 2.18 0.97
C PHE A 114 -3.48 1.72 -0.24
N LEU A 115 -4.30 0.67 -0.12
CA LEU A 115 -5.22 0.22 -1.16
C LEU A 115 -6.59 0.91 -1.06
N MET A 116 -6.95 1.40 0.12
CA MET A 116 -8.23 2.06 0.43
C MET A 116 -8.27 3.53 0.01
N ASP A 117 -9.46 4.13 -0.03
CA ASP A 117 -9.64 5.57 -0.15
C ASP A 117 -9.24 6.27 1.16
N THR A 118 -8.11 6.96 1.09
CA THR A 118 -7.53 7.72 2.20
C THR A 118 -8.45 8.81 2.76
N LYS A 119 -9.45 9.26 2.01
CA LYS A 119 -10.41 10.27 2.48
C LYS A 119 -11.43 9.71 3.47
N MET A 120 -11.69 8.41 3.40
CA MET A 120 -12.64 7.72 4.27
C MET A 120 -11.96 7.15 5.53
N LEU A 121 -10.63 7.17 5.58
CA LEU A 121 -9.85 6.69 6.72
C LEU A 121 -9.73 7.76 7.80
N ASP A 122 -10.02 7.39 9.05
CA ASP A 122 -9.74 8.23 10.20
C ASP A 122 -8.27 8.10 10.62
N ILE A 123 -7.43 8.98 10.05
CA ILE A 123 -5.99 9.06 10.31
C ILE A 123 -5.64 10.05 11.43
N SER A 124 -6.62 10.57 12.18
CA SER A 124 -6.39 11.59 13.21
C SER A 124 -5.52 11.11 14.38
N GLY A 125 -5.54 9.81 14.68
CA GLY A 125 -4.73 9.20 15.74
C GLY A 125 -3.30 8.87 15.34
N LEU A 126 -2.89 9.12 14.09
CA LEU A 126 -1.54 8.82 13.62
C LEU A 126 -0.57 10.00 13.84
N PRO A 127 0.73 9.73 14.04
CA PRO A 127 1.72 10.81 14.06
C PRO A 127 1.72 11.58 12.74
N MET A 128 1.98 12.90 12.81
CA MET A 128 1.91 13.82 11.67
C MET A 128 2.73 13.38 10.44
N PHE A 129 3.84 12.66 10.66
CA PHE A 129 4.62 12.05 9.59
C PHE A 129 3.79 11.07 8.76
N TYR A 130 3.08 10.14 9.40
CA TYR A 130 2.25 9.11 8.76
C TYR A 130 1.02 9.70 8.08
N CYS A 131 0.36 10.69 8.70
CA CYS A 131 -0.71 11.45 8.02
C CYS A 131 -0.20 12.09 6.72
N GLY A 132 1.05 12.55 6.73
CA GLY A 132 1.75 13.08 5.56
C GLY A 132 1.98 12.07 4.44
N LEU A 133 2.12 10.78 4.77
CA LEU A 133 2.28 9.70 3.78
C LEU A 133 1.00 9.53 2.97
N PHE A 134 -0.16 9.46 3.64
CA PHE A 134 -1.46 9.32 2.97
C PHE A 134 -1.79 10.53 2.08
N LYS A 135 -1.43 11.74 2.49
CA LYS A 135 -1.59 12.96 1.68
C LYS A 135 -0.84 12.87 0.35
N ILE A 136 0.38 12.34 0.37
CA ILE A 136 1.20 12.18 -0.86
C ILE A 136 0.69 11.00 -1.67
N TRP A 137 0.30 9.92 -1.01
CA TRP A 137 -0.22 8.74 -1.65
C TRP A 137 -1.52 8.99 -2.44
N ASN A 138 -2.38 9.90 -1.95
CA ASN A 138 -3.63 10.26 -2.60
C ASN A 138 -3.45 10.97 -3.97
N VAL A 139 -2.22 11.29 -4.38
CA VAL A 139 -1.91 11.81 -5.72
C VAL A 139 -1.94 10.70 -6.78
N PHE A 140 -1.78 9.45 -6.37
CA PHE A 140 -1.78 8.29 -7.26
C PHE A 140 -3.20 7.73 -7.43
N LYS A 141 -3.62 7.56 -8.69
CA LYS A 141 -4.76 6.71 -9.05
C LYS A 141 -4.27 5.26 -9.17
N LYS A 142 -5.01 4.37 -8.54
CA LYS A 142 -4.72 2.93 -8.51
C LYS A 142 -5.46 2.29 -9.68
N GLN A 143 -4.76 1.82 -10.69
CA GLN A 143 -5.38 1.00 -11.72
C GLN A 143 -5.44 -0.44 -11.25
N ASN A 144 -6.65 -0.98 -11.22
CA ASN A 144 -6.90 -2.31 -10.72
C ASN A 144 -6.85 -3.31 -11.88
N LYS A 145 -5.87 -4.21 -11.87
CA LYS A 145 -5.71 -5.26 -12.89
C LYS A 145 -5.88 -6.67 -12.31
N GLY A 146 -6.54 -6.79 -11.16
CA GLY A 146 -6.68 -8.05 -10.43
C GLY A 146 -5.44 -8.42 -9.62
N CYS A 147 -5.60 -9.40 -8.72
CA CYS A 147 -4.50 -9.90 -7.91
C CYS A 147 -3.83 -11.09 -8.62
N ARG A 148 -2.51 -11.04 -8.78
CA ARG A 148 -1.76 -12.13 -9.44
C ARG A 148 -1.57 -13.39 -8.57
N THR A 149 -1.78 -13.27 -7.26
CA THR A 149 -1.53 -14.36 -6.30
C THR A 149 -2.59 -14.33 -5.21
N VAL A 150 -2.93 -15.52 -4.70
CA VAL A 150 -3.91 -15.68 -3.61
C VAL A 150 -3.54 -14.89 -2.35
N HIS A 151 -2.26 -14.86 -1.98
CA HIS A 151 -1.81 -14.10 -0.80
C HIS A 151 -2.26 -12.63 -0.85
N TRP A 152 -2.07 -11.95 -1.99
CA TRP A 152 -2.49 -10.57 -2.15
C TRP A 152 -3.99 -10.40 -2.28
N LEU A 153 -4.67 -11.39 -2.88
CA LEU A 153 -6.12 -11.44 -2.98
C LEU A 153 -6.78 -11.49 -1.59
N LEU A 154 -6.26 -12.33 -0.69
CA LEU A 154 -6.78 -12.48 0.68
C LEU A 154 -6.59 -11.21 1.52
N GLU A 155 -5.52 -10.46 1.30
CA GLU A 155 -5.27 -9.18 1.99
C GLU A 155 -6.01 -7.99 1.35
N GLU A 156 -6.95 -8.23 0.42
CA GLU A 156 -7.73 -7.15 -0.20
C GLU A 156 -8.77 -6.57 0.78
N PRO A 157 -8.80 -5.24 0.96
CA PRO A 157 -9.77 -4.60 1.84
C PRO A 157 -11.19 -4.60 1.24
N LEU A 158 -12.16 -4.85 2.10
CA LEU A 158 -13.60 -4.89 1.80
C LEU A 158 -14.33 -3.57 2.11
N VAL A 159 -13.64 -2.57 2.65
CA VAL A 159 -14.23 -1.30 3.10
C VAL A 159 -13.44 -0.08 2.62
N TYR A 160 -14.06 1.09 2.73
CA TYR A 160 -13.49 2.41 2.46
C TYR A 160 -12.80 2.53 1.10
N GLY A 161 -13.52 2.24 0.01
CA GLY A 161 -13.02 2.37 -1.36
C GLY A 161 -11.97 1.33 -1.75
N GLY A 162 -11.87 0.23 -0.99
CA GLY A 162 -11.16 -0.98 -1.41
C GLY A 162 -11.77 -1.57 -2.70
N ARG A 163 -11.05 -2.50 -3.34
CA ARG A 163 -11.53 -3.14 -4.57
C ARG A 163 -12.86 -3.86 -4.38
N LEU A 164 -12.99 -4.53 -3.24
CA LEU A 164 -14.13 -5.37 -2.89
C LEU A 164 -15.13 -4.62 -2.00
N ASP A 165 -15.02 -3.29 -1.94
CA ASP A 165 -15.93 -2.47 -1.17
C ASP A 165 -17.28 -2.33 -1.87
N ILE A 166 -18.30 -2.91 -1.24
CA ILE A 166 -19.70 -2.87 -1.69
C ILE A 166 -20.56 -1.92 -0.84
N SER A 167 -19.95 -1.15 0.07
CA SER A 167 -20.64 -0.22 1.00
C SER A 167 -21.41 0.89 0.31
N GLY A 168 -21.16 1.12 -0.99
CA GLY A 168 -21.97 2.02 -1.82
C GLY A 168 -23.38 1.49 -2.14
N VAL A 169 -23.75 0.26 -1.76
CA VAL A 169 -25.04 -0.33 -2.17
C VAL A 169 -25.82 -0.99 -1.03
N THR A 170 -27.13 -0.75 -1.04
CA THR A 170 -28.22 -1.47 -0.32
C THR A 170 -28.22 -1.48 1.20
N VAL A 171 -27.07 -1.49 1.89
CA VAL A 171 -27.01 -1.57 3.36
C VAL A 171 -26.31 -0.33 3.92
N PRO A 172 -27.07 0.66 4.40
CA PRO A 172 -26.50 1.79 5.13
C PRO A 172 -25.68 1.27 6.31
N ALA A 173 -24.51 1.84 6.54
CA ALA A 173 -23.59 1.46 7.62
C ALA A 173 -22.87 0.09 7.48
N LEU A 174 -22.94 -0.58 6.33
CA LEU A 174 -22.21 -1.84 6.10
C LEU A 174 -20.73 -1.77 6.50
N SER A 175 -20.04 -0.70 6.14
CA SER A 175 -18.63 -0.50 6.49
C SER A 175 -18.40 -0.46 8.00
N ARG A 176 -19.31 0.13 8.77
CA ARG A 176 -19.24 0.14 10.25
C ARG A 176 -19.49 -1.25 10.83
N THR A 177 -20.44 -1.99 10.28
CA THR A 177 -20.72 -3.38 10.69
C THR A 177 -19.53 -4.30 10.40
N LEU A 178 -18.93 -4.17 9.22
CA LEU A 178 -17.72 -4.93 8.84
C LEU A 178 -16.54 -4.61 9.76
N VAL A 179 -16.32 -3.33 10.06
CA VAL A 179 -15.24 -2.91 10.97
C VAL A 179 -15.48 -3.38 12.41
N SER A 180 -16.72 -3.29 12.90
CA SER A 180 -17.06 -3.77 14.26
C SER A 180 -17.04 -5.29 14.41
N SER A 181 -17.32 -6.03 13.34
CA SER A 181 -17.18 -7.51 13.30
C SER A 181 -15.75 -7.98 12.97
N GLY A 182 -14.82 -7.06 12.65
CA GLY A 182 -13.45 -7.39 12.28
C GLY A 182 -13.29 -7.97 10.87
N ILE A 183 -14.33 -7.94 10.03
CA ILE A 183 -14.34 -8.47 8.67
C ILE A 183 -13.87 -7.38 7.71
N VAL A 184 -12.57 -7.08 7.72
CA VAL A 184 -12.01 -5.94 6.98
C VAL A 184 -11.35 -6.38 5.67
N THR A 185 -10.83 -7.60 5.60
CA THR A 185 -10.17 -8.19 4.43
C THR A 185 -10.92 -9.41 3.91
N LEU A 186 -10.62 -9.79 2.65
CA LEU A 186 -11.15 -10.99 2.04
C LEU A 186 -10.79 -12.26 2.84
N ARG A 187 -9.63 -12.28 3.51
CA ARG A 187 -9.23 -13.39 4.39
C ARG A 187 -10.25 -13.64 5.49
N GLU A 188 -10.60 -12.60 6.25
CA GLU A 188 -11.58 -12.77 7.34
C GLU A 188 -12.96 -13.17 6.80
N LEU A 189 -13.35 -12.64 5.65
CA LEU A 189 -14.60 -13.03 5.00
C LEU A 189 -14.59 -14.50 4.57
N VAL A 190 -13.53 -14.97 3.91
CA VAL A 190 -13.40 -16.37 3.47
C VAL A 190 -13.34 -17.33 4.66
N ASN A 191 -12.68 -16.94 5.75
CA ASN A 191 -12.62 -17.75 6.96
C ASN A 191 -14.01 -17.99 7.59
N ILE A 192 -14.94 -17.04 7.43
CA ILE A 192 -16.31 -17.14 7.97
C ILE A 192 -17.25 -17.75 6.94
N ALA A 193 -17.23 -17.26 5.70
CA ALA A 193 -18.19 -17.58 4.66
C ALA A 193 -17.81 -18.80 3.78
N GLY A 194 -16.56 -19.28 3.88
CA GLY A 194 -15.97 -20.29 3.00
C GLY A 194 -15.40 -19.69 1.69
N SER A 195 -14.56 -20.45 0.98
CA SER A 195 -13.97 -20.03 -0.31
C SER A 195 -15.00 -19.82 -1.41
N ASP A 196 -16.15 -20.48 -1.31
CA ASP A 196 -17.29 -20.35 -2.22
C ASP A 196 -18.27 -19.24 -1.83
N LEU A 197 -18.04 -18.60 -0.67
CA LEU A 197 -18.89 -17.56 -0.09
C LEU A 197 -20.35 -18.02 0.07
N SER A 198 -20.59 -19.28 0.45
CA SER A 198 -21.95 -19.85 0.60
C SER A 198 -22.49 -19.85 2.02
N ARG A 199 -21.63 -19.75 3.04
CA ARG A 199 -22.02 -19.86 4.46
C ARG A 199 -22.63 -18.56 4.98
N ALA A 200 -23.84 -18.25 4.50
CA ALA A 200 -24.58 -17.03 4.83
C ALA A 200 -25.00 -16.96 6.30
N GLU A 201 -25.20 -18.10 6.97
CA GLU A 201 -25.68 -18.13 8.35
C GLU A 201 -24.57 -17.72 9.33
N ASP A 202 -23.36 -18.24 9.14
CA ASP A 202 -22.20 -17.88 9.96
C ASP A 202 -21.85 -16.39 9.81
N LEU A 203 -21.89 -15.89 8.57
CA LEU A 203 -21.68 -14.46 8.31
C LEU A 203 -22.79 -13.60 8.94
N ALA A 204 -24.05 -14.05 8.90
CA ALA A 204 -25.17 -13.35 9.51
C ALA A 204 -24.98 -13.19 11.03
N VAL A 205 -24.55 -14.26 11.70
CA VAL A 205 -24.26 -14.25 13.13
C VAL A 205 -23.12 -13.29 13.45
N CYS A 206 -22.00 -13.37 12.72
CA CYS A 206 -20.84 -12.49 12.93
C CYS A 206 -21.15 -11.01 12.71
N MET A 207 -21.98 -10.69 11.72
CA MET A 207 -22.37 -9.31 11.40
C MET A 207 -23.57 -8.80 12.19
N GLY A 208 -24.23 -9.65 13.00
CA GLY A 208 -25.47 -9.31 13.70
C GLY A 208 -26.65 -9.03 12.77
N LEU A 209 -26.64 -9.57 11.54
CA LEU A 209 -27.68 -9.35 10.55
C LEU A 209 -28.77 -10.41 10.68
N ARG A 210 -30.01 -9.97 10.94
CA ARG A 210 -31.17 -10.88 11.08
C ARG A 210 -31.71 -11.38 9.74
N SER A 211 -31.46 -10.66 8.65
CA SER A 211 -32.03 -10.97 7.34
C SER A 211 -31.09 -11.80 6.48
N ARG A 212 -31.40 -13.10 6.35
CA ARG A 212 -30.66 -14.03 5.48
C ARG A 212 -30.66 -13.58 4.02
N ARG A 213 -31.72 -12.90 3.56
CA ARG A 213 -31.80 -12.34 2.20
C ARG A 213 -30.73 -11.26 1.97
N VAL A 214 -30.54 -10.36 2.94
CA VAL A 214 -29.54 -9.30 2.86
C VAL A 214 -28.14 -9.90 2.81
N VAL A 215 -27.84 -10.87 3.67
CA VAL A 215 -26.52 -11.53 3.72
C VAL A 215 -26.22 -12.26 2.41
N ASN A 216 -27.19 -13.01 1.87
CA ASN A 216 -27.03 -13.65 0.56
C ASN A 216 -26.81 -12.63 -0.57
N GLN A 217 -27.46 -11.48 -0.52
CA GLN A 217 -27.23 -10.42 -1.51
C GLN A 217 -25.81 -9.83 -1.40
N LEU A 218 -25.28 -9.66 -0.18
CA LEU A 218 -23.90 -9.21 0.03
C LEU A 218 -22.89 -10.24 -0.48
N LEU A 219 -23.07 -11.52 -0.12
CA LEU A 219 -22.22 -12.62 -0.59
C LEU A 219 -22.24 -12.75 -2.11
N HIS A 220 -23.41 -12.66 -2.73
CA HIS A 220 -23.54 -12.67 -4.17
C HIS A 220 -22.78 -11.51 -4.82
N ARG A 221 -22.84 -10.31 -4.25
CA ARG A 221 -22.09 -9.14 -4.74
C ARG A 221 -20.57 -9.35 -4.64
N TRP A 222 -20.07 -9.82 -3.50
CA TRP A 222 -18.63 -10.14 -3.38
C TRP A 222 -18.21 -11.23 -4.35
N ARG A 223 -19.05 -12.25 -4.55
CA ARG A 223 -18.79 -13.31 -5.54
C ARG A 223 -18.72 -12.75 -6.96
N SER A 224 -19.61 -11.82 -7.31
CA SER A 224 -19.61 -11.15 -8.63
C SER A 224 -18.45 -10.18 -8.84
N ALA A 225 -17.85 -9.68 -7.76
CA ALA A 225 -16.70 -8.76 -7.81
C ALA A 225 -15.36 -9.48 -8.03
N LEU A 226 -15.32 -10.79 -7.78
CA LEU A 226 -14.17 -11.66 -8.00
C LEU A 226 -14.17 -12.20 -9.44
N THR A 227 -13.00 -12.31 -10.06
CA THR A 227 -12.86 -12.92 -11.39
C THR A 227 -12.92 -14.45 -11.31
N SER A 228 -13.20 -15.13 -12.43
CA SER A 228 -13.20 -16.60 -12.48
C SER A 228 -11.86 -17.21 -12.03
N GLU A 229 -10.74 -16.59 -12.39
CA GLU A 229 -9.40 -17.00 -11.95
C GLU A 229 -9.23 -16.86 -10.42
N GLU A 230 -9.75 -15.77 -9.84
CA GLU A 230 -9.68 -15.53 -8.40
C GLU A 230 -10.54 -16.53 -7.62
N HIS A 231 -11.68 -16.97 -8.16
CA HIS A 231 -12.48 -18.05 -7.57
C HIS A 231 -11.71 -19.36 -7.52
N VAL A 232 -11.05 -19.76 -8.61
CA VAL A 232 -10.22 -20.98 -8.65
C VAL A 232 -9.09 -20.89 -7.61
N GLN A 233 -8.41 -19.75 -7.56
CA GLN A 233 -7.36 -19.48 -6.58
C GLN A 233 -7.81 -19.63 -5.12
N LEU A 234 -9.02 -19.16 -4.78
CA LEU A 234 -9.57 -19.31 -3.42
C LEU A 234 -9.92 -20.76 -3.09
N MET A 235 -10.46 -21.50 -4.06
CA MET A 235 -10.78 -22.93 -3.88
C MET A 235 -9.52 -23.78 -3.68
N ASP A 236 -8.48 -23.52 -4.47
CA ASP A 236 -7.19 -24.22 -4.34
C ASP A 236 -6.50 -23.91 -3.01
N TYR A 237 -6.57 -22.65 -2.57
CA TYR A 237 -6.05 -22.23 -1.28
C TYR A 237 -6.70 -22.98 -0.12
N GLN A 238 -8.04 -23.06 -0.12
CA GLN A 238 -8.74 -23.77 0.94
C GLN A 238 -8.37 -25.25 0.96
N ARG A 239 -8.24 -25.92 -0.20
CA ARG A 239 -7.74 -27.31 -0.27
C ARG A 239 -6.35 -27.49 0.33
N THR A 240 -5.49 -26.49 0.18
CA THR A 240 -4.10 -26.56 0.67
C THR A 240 -4.03 -26.30 2.17
N GLU A 241 -4.90 -25.42 2.71
CA GLU A 241 -4.99 -25.16 4.16
C GLU A 241 -5.82 -26.21 4.91
N THR A 242 -6.79 -26.85 4.26
CA THR A 242 -7.58 -27.97 4.82
C THR A 242 -7.03 -29.34 4.42
N GLY A 243 -5.86 -29.39 3.77
CA GLY A 243 -5.11 -30.63 3.58
C GLY A 243 -4.76 -31.23 4.95
N PRO A 244 -4.74 -32.55 5.11
CA PRO A 244 -4.69 -33.17 6.42
C PRO A 244 -3.44 -32.70 7.16
N ALA A 245 -3.64 -32.24 8.40
CA ALA A 245 -2.60 -32.25 9.39
C ALA A 245 -2.22 -33.72 9.65
N GLU A 246 -1.37 -34.31 8.82
CA GLU A 246 -0.72 -35.57 9.13
C GLU A 246 0.38 -35.29 10.16
N GLY A 247 -0.03 -35.22 11.42
CA GLY A 247 0.76 -35.77 12.49
C GLY A 247 0.14 -37.09 12.89
N GLN A 248 0.84 -38.21 12.67
CA GLN A 248 1.13 -39.21 13.70
C GLN A 248 1.76 -40.52 13.18
N THR A 249 2.88 -40.87 13.83
CA THR A 249 3.38 -42.23 14.13
C THR A 249 3.85 -43.13 12.99
N LEU A 250 5.17 -43.22 12.85
CA LEU A 250 5.83 -44.51 12.65
C LEU A 250 6.91 -44.68 13.73
N SER A 251 6.48 -45.14 14.91
CA SER A 251 7.32 -45.94 15.80
C SER A 251 6.77 -47.36 15.84
N LEU A 252 7.68 -48.32 15.70
CA LEU A 252 7.56 -49.75 15.98
C LEU A 252 6.71 -50.62 15.04
N ALA A 253 7.42 -51.38 14.22
CA ALA A 253 7.31 -52.84 14.29
C ALA A 253 8.72 -53.44 14.18
N GLU A 254 9.24 -53.91 15.31
CA GLU A 254 10.17 -55.03 15.35
C GLU A 254 9.56 -56.25 14.66
N HIS A 255 10.39 -57.09 14.06
CA HIS A 255 10.36 -58.57 13.95
C HIS A 255 11.18 -58.93 12.70
N GLY A 256 12.46 -59.32 12.85
CA GLY A 256 12.87 -60.74 12.94
C GLY A 256 13.39 -61.18 11.56
N SER A 257 14.52 -61.83 11.37
CA SER A 257 15.52 -62.52 12.21
C SER A 257 16.87 -62.43 11.51
#